data_AF-A0A6N4HBN6-F1
#
_entry.id   AF-A0A6N4HBN6-F1
#
_cell.length_a   1.000
_cell.length_b   1.000
_cell.length_c   1.000
_cell.angle_alpha   90.00
_cell.angle_beta   90.00
_cell.angle_gamma   90.00
#
_symmetry.space_group_name_H-M   'P 1'
#
loop_
_entity.id
_entity.type
_entity.pdbx_description
1 polymer ?
#
loop_
_entity_poly.entity_id
_entity_poly.type
_entity_poly.pdbx_seq_one_letter_code
_entity_poly.pdbx_strand_id
1 'polypeptide(L)'
;MIRKIVITLLLGACVWSALAQRPRTRVEWGVIGGINVPDYTTNMSKTDVKNKLGWQAGIVTAVNLGAFAIEPQILYVRQGLRIKPEGAKEINLKSNSIDVPVLVSLRLLRPFRFYAGPVFTVMNDCKQKSGGDLLDFGRVRPTMSYTVGAGVKLLGHMLIDLRYNGQFKGKEDVVLPDGSRLDKLRSYNVALSVGYLF
;
A
#
# COMPACT_ATOMS: atom_id res chain seq x y z
N MET A 1 43.56 -27.75 23.44
CA MET A 1 42.78 -26.60 23.96
C MET A 1 42.94 -25.33 23.13
N ILE A 2 44.14 -25.01 22.64
CA ILE A 2 44.45 -23.83 21.79
C ILE A 2 43.54 -23.63 20.57
N ARG A 3 43.19 -24.69 19.83
CA ARG A 3 42.30 -24.57 18.65
C ARG A 3 40.91 -24.01 18.96
N LYS A 4 40.34 -24.31 20.13
CA LYS A 4 39.01 -23.82 20.52
C LYS A 4 39.06 -22.32 20.85
N ILE A 5 40.10 -21.89 21.56
CA ILE A 5 40.31 -20.49 21.96
C ILE A 5 40.52 -19.60 20.73
N VAL A 6 41.29 -20.06 19.73
CA VAL A 6 41.53 -19.34 18.48
C VAL A 6 40.24 -19.15 17.67
N ILE A 7 39.37 -20.17 17.63
CA ILE A 7 38.07 -20.07 16.94
C ILE A 7 37.13 -19.11 17.67
N THR A 8 37.12 -19.10 19.01
CA THR A 8 36.31 -18.17 19.80
C THR A 8 36.79 -16.73 19.65
N LEU A 9 38.11 -16.50 19.57
CA LEU A 9 38.70 -15.18 19.32
C LEU A 9 38.43 -14.66 17.90
N LEU A 10 38.50 -15.54 16.90
CA LEU A 10 38.15 -15.21 15.52
C LEU A 10 36.66 -14.85 15.38
N LEU A 11 35.77 -15.61 16.02
CA LEU A 11 34.34 -15.30 16.04
C LEU A 11 34.06 -13.99 16.80
N GLY A 12 34.74 -13.75 17.92
CA GLY A 12 34.63 -12.48 18.67
C GLY A 12 35.12 -11.26 17.90
N ALA A 13 36.20 -11.39 17.12
CA ALA A 13 36.74 -10.30 16.29
C ALA A 13 35.81 -9.95 15.10
N CYS A 14 35.12 -10.93 14.52
CA CYS A 14 34.10 -10.70 13.50
C CYS A 14 32.87 -9.96 14.03
N VAL A 15 32.47 -10.23 15.27
CA VAL A 15 31.32 -9.57 15.91
C VAL A 15 31.63 -8.10 16.26
N TRP A 16 32.86 -7.79 16.69
CA TRP A 16 33.26 -6.41 17.01
C TRP A 16 33.29 -5.51 15.77
N SER A 17 33.68 -6.07 14.62
CA SER A 17 33.70 -5.37 13.33
C SER A 17 32.30 -5.08 12.79
N ALA A 18 31.31 -5.92 13.12
CA ALA A 18 29.92 -5.74 12.73
C ALA A 18 29.20 -4.64 13.55
N LEU A 19 29.62 -4.42 14.80
CA LEU A 19 29.05 -3.38 15.68
C LEU A 19 29.66 -1.98 15.45
N ALA A 20 30.84 -1.88 14.84
CA ALA A 20 31.54 -0.62 14.59
C ALA A 20 31.06 0.17 13.35
N GLN A 21 30.21 -0.44 12.51
CA GLN A 21 29.62 0.25 11.37
C GLN A 21 28.46 1.14 11.86
N ARG A 22 28.77 2.39 12.22
CA ARG A 22 27.75 3.43 12.40
C ARG A 22 26.79 3.37 11.21
N PRO A 23 25.48 3.13 11.41
CA PRO A 23 24.55 3.15 10.30
C PRO A 23 24.58 4.57 9.74
N ARG A 24 25.16 4.74 8.54
CA ARG A 24 25.02 5.97 7.77
C ARG A 24 23.54 6.05 7.40
N THR A 25 22.76 6.65 8.28
CA THR A 25 21.34 6.92 8.06
C THR A 25 21.24 7.80 6.82
N ARG A 26 20.90 7.20 5.68
CA ARG A 26 20.75 7.91 4.42
C ARG A 26 19.27 8.13 4.18
N VAL A 27 18.88 9.39 4.12
CA VAL A 27 17.54 9.79 3.68
C VAL A 27 17.53 9.84 2.16
N GLU A 28 16.57 9.16 1.55
CA GLU A 28 16.24 9.26 0.13
C GLU A 28 14.80 9.78 0.03
N TRP A 29 14.48 10.50 -1.03
CA TRP A 29 13.12 10.94 -1.29
C TRP A 29 12.86 10.97 -2.78
N GLY A 30 11.60 10.99 -3.17
CA GLY A 30 11.23 10.89 -4.57
C GLY A 30 9.76 11.03 -4.82
N VAL A 31 9.40 10.90 -6.08
CA VAL A 31 8.01 10.91 -6.55
C VAL A 31 7.71 9.60 -7.24
N ILE A 32 6.47 9.12 -7.11
CA ILE A 32 5.96 7.94 -7.81
C ILE A 32 4.65 8.29 -8.51
N GLY A 33 4.41 7.64 -9.65
CA GLY A 33 3.15 7.66 -10.39
C GLY A 33 2.84 6.26 -10.90
N GLY A 34 1.59 5.85 -10.82
CA GLY A 34 1.20 4.47 -11.13
C GLY A 34 -0.26 4.29 -11.48
N ILE A 35 -0.56 3.08 -11.93
CA ILE A 35 -1.91 2.61 -12.22
C ILE A 35 -2.31 1.56 -11.19
N ASN A 36 -3.59 1.55 -10.85
CA ASN A 36 -4.17 0.70 -9.84
C ASN A 36 -5.27 -0.12 -10.51
N VAL A 37 -5.17 -1.44 -10.46
CA VAL A 37 -6.19 -2.37 -10.93
C VAL A 37 -6.90 -2.91 -9.68
N PRO A 38 -8.07 -2.36 -9.32
CA PRO A 38 -8.89 -2.97 -8.28
C PRO A 38 -9.50 -4.25 -8.85
N ASP A 39 -9.42 -5.32 -8.09
CA ASP A 39 -10.10 -6.56 -8.42
C ASP A 39 -11.01 -6.93 -7.25
N TYR A 40 -12.26 -7.24 -7.58
CA TYR A 40 -13.31 -7.52 -6.62
C TYR A 40 -13.75 -8.95 -6.87
N THR A 41 -13.14 -9.90 -6.17
CA THR A 41 -13.70 -11.25 -6.12
C THR A 41 -15.01 -11.19 -5.32
N THR A 42 -16.13 -11.19 -6.02
CA THR A 42 -17.44 -11.44 -5.42
C THR A 42 -17.87 -12.84 -5.87
N ASN A 43 -18.10 -13.74 -4.92
CA ASN A 43 -18.71 -15.06 -5.16
C ASN A 43 -20.22 -14.92 -5.45
N MET A 44 -20.59 -14.19 -6.50
CA MET A 44 -21.96 -14.17 -7.01
C MET A 44 -21.95 -14.19 -8.53
N SER A 45 -22.50 -15.27 -9.08
CA SER A 45 -22.55 -15.66 -10.48
C SER A 45 -23.46 -14.78 -11.37
N LYS A 46 -23.82 -13.55 -10.98
CA LYS A 46 -24.84 -12.75 -11.67
C LYS A 46 -24.67 -11.22 -11.63
N THR A 47 -23.45 -10.68 -11.48
CA THR A 47 -23.27 -9.22 -11.59
C THR A 47 -21.96 -8.86 -12.27
N ASP A 48 -22.07 -8.25 -13.45
CA ASP A 48 -20.96 -7.91 -14.34
C ASP A 48 -20.29 -6.61 -13.85
N VAL A 49 -19.42 -6.71 -12.83
CA VAL A 49 -18.69 -5.56 -12.26
C VAL A 49 -17.52 -5.21 -13.19
N LYS A 50 -17.73 -4.27 -14.12
CA LYS A 50 -16.66 -3.75 -14.99
C LYS A 50 -15.71 -2.84 -14.20
N ASN A 51 -14.59 -3.42 -13.75
CA ASN A 51 -13.50 -2.70 -13.08
C ASN A 51 -12.85 -1.68 -14.02
N LYS A 52 -12.82 -0.41 -13.60
CA LYS A 52 -12.04 0.63 -14.28
C LYS A 52 -10.70 0.84 -13.59
N LEU A 53 -9.67 1.01 -14.41
CA LEU A 53 -8.32 1.41 -14.00
C LEU A 53 -8.37 2.69 -13.14
N GLY A 54 -7.71 2.64 -11.99
CA GLY A 54 -7.38 3.80 -11.17
C GLY A 54 -5.94 4.25 -11.44
N TRP A 55 -5.58 5.40 -10.88
CA TRP A 55 -4.20 5.89 -10.88
C TRP A 55 -3.83 6.41 -9.51
N GLN A 56 -2.53 6.41 -9.22
CA GLN A 56 -1.96 6.96 -8.01
C GLN A 56 -0.76 7.82 -8.33
N ALA A 57 -0.54 8.87 -7.54
CA ALA A 57 0.67 9.68 -7.60
C ALA A 57 1.04 10.12 -6.18
N GLY A 58 2.32 10.24 -5.88
CA GLY A 58 2.70 10.62 -4.54
C GLY A 58 4.19 10.81 -4.30
N ILE A 59 4.49 11.22 -3.07
CA ILE A 59 5.85 11.46 -2.59
C ILE A 59 6.24 10.27 -1.73
N VAL A 60 7.46 9.78 -1.92
CA VAL A 60 8.05 8.70 -1.15
C VAL A 60 9.30 9.21 -0.46
N THR A 61 9.50 8.79 0.78
CA THR A 61 10.71 9.06 1.54
C THR A 61 11.22 7.76 2.13
N ALA A 62 12.52 7.62 2.31
CA ALA A 62 13.13 6.41 2.85
C ALA A 62 14.31 6.74 3.75
N VAL A 63 14.24 6.33 5.00
CA VAL A 63 15.34 6.40 5.96
C VAL A 63 16.05 5.06 5.97
N ASN A 64 17.20 4.98 5.32
CA ASN A 64 17.99 3.76 5.21
C ASN A 64 18.81 3.52 6.47
N LEU A 65 18.61 2.37 7.11
CA LEU A 65 19.25 1.92 8.35
C LEU A 65 20.17 0.71 8.08
N GLY A 66 20.83 0.69 6.92
CA GLY A 66 21.65 -0.45 6.47
C GLY A 66 20.84 -1.42 5.61
N ALA A 67 20.55 -2.62 6.14
CA ALA A 67 19.78 -3.64 5.43
C ALA A 67 18.28 -3.32 5.35
N PHE A 68 17.78 -2.51 6.28
CA PHE A 68 16.38 -2.09 6.35
C PHE A 68 16.22 -0.61 6.05
N ALA A 69 15.04 -0.19 5.61
CA ALA A 69 14.66 1.21 5.54
C ALA A 69 13.20 1.41 5.96
N ILE A 70 12.95 2.51 6.67
CA ILE A 70 11.60 2.97 7.01
C ILE A 70 11.17 3.97 5.94
N GLU A 71 9.99 3.77 5.35
CA GLU A 71 9.55 4.53 4.19
C GLU A 71 8.14 5.10 4.36
N PRO A 72 8.02 6.33 4.89
CA PRO A 72 6.79 7.08 4.83
C PRO A 72 6.49 7.53 3.39
N GLN A 73 5.24 7.39 2.99
CA GLN A 73 4.75 7.81 1.69
C GLN A 73 3.45 8.60 1.85
N ILE A 74 3.18 9.50 0.91
CA ILE A 74 1.92 10.22 0.78
C ILE A 74 1.44 10.03 -0.65
N LEU A 75 0.34 9.31 -0.81
CA LEU A 75 -0.22 8.95 -2.11
C LEU A 75 -1.60 9.58 -2.27
N TYR A 76 -1.80 10.24 -3.40
CA TYR A 76 -3.11 10.60 -3.91
C TYR A 76 -3.58 9.47 -4.84
N VAL A 77 -4.68 8.82 -4.49
CA VAL A 77 -5.24 7.69 -5.24
C VAL A 77 -6.60 8.09 -5.79
N ARG A 78 -6.81 7.84 -7.08
CA ARG A 78 -8.08 8.09 -7.77
C ARG A 78 -8.58 6.83 -8.43
N GLN A 79 -9.75 6.38 -8.01
CA GLN A 79 -10.39 5.17 -8.52
C GLN A 79 -11.80 5.49 -9.05
N GLY A 80 -12.13 4.95 -10.22
CA GLY A 80 -13.48 5.02 -10.79
C GLY A 80 -14.19 3.69 -10.62
N LEU A 81 -15.38 3.69 -10.03
CA LEU A 81 -16.28 2.54 -9.94
C LEU A 81 -17.50 2.82 -10.83
N ARG A 82 -17.76 1.95 -11.80
CA ARG A 82 -19.02 1.96 -12.55
C ARG A 82 -19.84 0.77 -12.09
N ILE A 83 -20.93 1.04 -11.39
CA ILE A 83 -21.89 0.00 -11.01
C ILE A 83 -23.02 0.06 -12.05
N LYS A 84 -23.24 -1.06 -12.74
CA LYS A 84 -24.44 -1.28 -13.57
C LYS A 84 -25.31 -2.33 -12.88
N PRO A 85 -26.30 -1.94 -12.06
CA PRO A 85 -27.34 -2.88 -11.63
C PRO A 85 -28.19 -3.27 -12.86
N GLU A 86 -28.63 -4.53 -12.94
CA GLU A 86 -29.60 -4.93 -13.97
C GLU A 86 -30.86 -4.06 -13.85
N GLY A 87 -31.25 -3.39 -14.94
CA GLY A 87 -32.48 -2.59 -15.03
C GLY A 87 -32.38 -1.11 -14.62
N ALA A 88 -31.23 -0.58 -14.22
CA ALA A 88 -31.08 0.83 -13.80
C ALA A 88 -29.95 1.60 -14.53
N LYS A 89 -30.04 2.95 -14.55
CA LYS A 89 -29.06 3.85 -15.18
C LYS A 89 -27.66 3.71 -14.56
N GLU A 90 -26.63 3.81 -15.40
CA GLU A 90 -25.22 3.70 -15.00
C GLU A 90 -24.85 4.71 -13.89
N ILE A 91 -24.42 4.21 -12.72
CA ILE A 91 -23.91 5.07 -11.65
C ILE A 91 -22.38 5.08 -11.73
N ASN A 92 -21.82 6.25 -12.07
CA ASN A 92 -20.39 6.51 -12.06
C ASN A 92 -19.97 7.04 -10.69
N LEU A 93 -19.46 6.18 -9.81
CA LEU A 93 -18.84 6.61 -8.56
C LEU A 93 -17.35 6.90 -8.80
N LYS A 94 -16.89 8.09 -8.44
CA LYS A 94 -15.47 8.46 -8.45
C LYS A 94 -15.02 8.61 -7.01
N SER A 95 -14.10 7.76 -6.56
CA SER A 95 -13.50 7.81 -5.24
C SER A 95 -12.11 8.43 -5.34
N ASN A 96 -11.86 9.48 -4.57
CA ASN A 96 -10.53 10.04 -4.39
C ASN A 96 -10.15 9.81 -2.92
N SER A 97 -8.95 9.29 -2.70
CA SER A 97 -8.41 9.10 -1.35
C SER A 97 -6.99 9.64 -1.24
N ILE A 98 -6.65 10.09 -0.03
CA ILE A 98 -5.27 10.35 0.36
C ILE A 98 -4.85 9.24 1.30
N ASP A 99 -3.90 8.44 0.84
CA ASP A 99 -3.33 7.32 1.56
C ASP A 99 -1.94 7.70 2.07
N VAL A 100 -1.67 7.40 3.34
CA VAL A 100 -0.37 7.61 3.99
C VAL A 100 0.20 6.25 4.43
N PRO A 101 0.90 5.53 3.54
CA PRO A 101 1.63 4.32 3.89
C PRO A 101 2.84 4.60 4.78
N VAL A 102 3.06 3.76 5.78
CA VAL A 102 4.31 3.72 6.56
C VAL A 102 4.90 2.33 6.40
N LEU A 103 5.97 2.21 5.62
CA LEU A 103 6.49 0.92 5.18
C LEU A 103 7.81 0.58 5.86
N VAL A 104 8.01 -0.69 6.15
CA VAL A 104 9.34 -1.23 6.45
C VAL A 104 9.80 -2.00 5.22
N SER A 105 11.02 -1.74 4.79
CA SER A 105 11.61 -2.39 3.62
C SER A 105 12.93 -3.06 3.92
N LEU A 106 13.17 -4.17 3.23
CA LEU A 106 14.42 -4.91 3.18
C LEU A 106 15.11 -4.59 1.85
N ARG A 107 16.30 -4.02 1.93
CA ARG A 107 17.13 -3.57 0.80
C ARG A 107 18.49 -4.28 0.76
N LEU A 108 18.53 -5.52 1.24
CA LEU A 108 19.75 -6.32 1.36
C LEU A 108 20.39 -6.63 -0.02
N LEU A 109 19.54 -6.91 -1.01
CA LEU A 109 19.95 -7.28 -2.37
C LEU A 109 19.71 -6.10 -3.32
N ARG A 110 20.63 -5.15 -3.43
CA ARG A 110 20.53 -4.10 -4.46
C ARG A 110 20.57 -4.76 -5.85
N PRO A 111 19.69 -4.42 -6.81
CA PRO A 111 18.76 -3.28 -6.83
C PRO A 111 17.35 -3.54 -6.26
N PHE A 112 17.08 -4.73 -5.72
CA PHE A 112 15.77 -5.14 -5.22
C PHE A 112 15.44 -4.54 -3.85
N ARG A 113 14.14 -4.34 -3.64
CA ARG A 113 13.54 -3.83 -2.43
C ARG A 113 12.25 -4.60 -2.18
N PHE A 114 12.11 -5.21 -1.01
CA PHE A 114 10.86 -5.81 -0.57
C PHE A 114 10.32 -5.03 0.61
N TYR A 115 9.01 -4.83 0.69
CA TYR A 115 8.44 -4.02 1.75
C TYR A 115 7.05 -4.47 2.16
N ALA A 116 6.71 -4.14 3.40
CA ALA A 116 5.37 -4.31 3.94
C ALA A 116 5.08 -3.22 4.97
N GLY A 117 3.82 -2.86 5.13
CA GLY A 117 3.43 -1.94 6.19
C GLY A 117 1.96 -1.55 6.19
N PRO A 118 1.52 -0.87 7.26
CA PRO A 118 0.19 -0.29 7.32
C PRO A 118 0.03 0.89 6.37
N VAL A 119 -1.21 1.08 5.92
CA VAL A 119 -1.65 2.23 5.14
C VAL A 119 -2.77 2.92 5.90
N PHE A 120 -2.57 4.20 6.19
CA PHE A 120 -3.55 5.05 6.85
C PHE A 120 -4.24 5.91 5.79
N THR A 121 -5.51 5.64 5.52
CA THR A 121 -6.32 6.50 4.64
C THR A 121 -6.93 7.63 5.46
N VAL A 122 -6.47 8.86 5.25
CA VAL A 122 -6.82 10.04 6.07
C VAL A 122 -8.06 10.76 5.54
N MET A 123 -8.29 10.74 4.23
CA MET A 123 -9.42 11.42 3.60
C MET A 123 -10.04 10.52 2.54
N ASN A 124 -11.32 10.21 2.69
CA ASN A 124 -12.10 9.47 1.71
C ASN A 124 -13.34 10.32 1.39
N ASP A 125 -13.21 11.19 0.39
CA ASP A 125 -14.32 12.01 -0.08
C ASP A 125 -15.26 11.15 -0.94
N CYS A 126 -16.11 10.35 -0.29
CA CYS A 126 -17.25 9.73 -0.96
C CYS A 126 -18.29 10.83 -1.25
N LYS A 127 -18.11 11.58 -2.34
CA LYS A 127 -19.13 12.50 -2.87
C LYS A 127 -20.29 11.68 -3.45
N GLN A 128 -21.16 11.16 -2.59
CA GLN A 128 -22.47 10.66 -2.99
C GLN A 128 -23.46 11.82 -2.93
N LYS A 129 -23.77 12.42 -4.09
CA LYS A 129 -24.93 13.29 -4.22
C LYS A 129 -26.18 12.42 -4.17
N SER A 130 -26.90 12.43 -3.06
CA SER A 130 -28.30 12.01 -3.01
C SER A 130 -29.07 12.89 -2.04
N GLY A 131 -29.86 13.82 -2.58
CA GLY A 131 -31.19 14.11 -2.04
C GLY A 131 -31.35 14.81 -0.69
N GLY A 132 -30.50 15.78 -0.34
CA GLY A 132 -30.97 16.91 0.48
C GLY A 132 -30.81 16.86 2.01
N ASP A 133 -30.31 15.78 2.61
CA ASP A 133 -29.93 15.78 4.03
C ASP A 133 -28.42 15.58 4.21
N LEU A 134 -27.81 16.55 4.89
CA LEU A 134 -26.42 16.51 5.36
C LEU A 134 -26.33 15.51 6.51
N LEU A 135 -26.28 14.21 6.18
CA LEU A 135 -25.93 13.18 7.15
C LEU A 135 -24.42 13.22 7.37
N ASP A 136 -24.06 13.95 8.41
CA ASP A 136 -22.76 14.00 9.06
C ASP A 136 -22.46 12.60 9.62
N PHE A 137 -21.84 11.73 8.82
CA PHE A 137 -21.33 10.46 9.30
C PHE A 137 -20.10 10.74 10.17
N GLY A 138 -20.39 11.01 11.45
CA GLY A 138 -19.42 11.17 12.51
C GLY A 138 -18.37 10.07 12.48
N ARG A 139 -17.11 10.48 12.63
CA ARG A 139 -15.91 9.62 12.69
C ARG A 139 -15.78 8.71 11.45
N VAL A 140 -15.14 9.25 10.41
CA VAL A 140 -14.42 8.45 9.42
C VAL A 140 -13.41 7.59 10.20
N ARG A 141 -13.80 6.35 10.52
CA ARG A 141 -12.87 5.39 11.12
C ARG A 141 -11.71 5.28 10.14
N PRO A 142 -10.45 5.57 10.53
CA PRO A 142 -9.31 5.35 9.66
C PRO A 142 -9.35 3.89 9.23
N THR A 143 -9.60 3.66 7.94
CA THR A 143 -9.61 2.29 7.40
C THR A 143 -8.16 1.87 7.34
N MET A 144 -7.73 1.12 8.34
CA MET A 144 -6.37 0.59 8.36
C MET A 144 -6.28 -0.53 7.32
N SER A 145 -5.48 -0.28 6.28
CA SER A 145 -5.15 -1.26 5.26
C SER A 145 -3.71 -1.69 5.43
N TYR A 146 -3.31 -2.76 4.75
CA TYR A 146 -1.91 -3.13 4.63
C TYR A 146 -1.50 -3.12 3.18
N THR A 147 -0.21 -2.95 2.98
CA THR A 147 0.40 -3.14 1.69
C THR A 147 1.63 -4.01 1.81
N VAL A 148 1.84 -4.83 0.80
CA VAL A 148 3.05 -5.60 0.60
C VAL A 148 3.49 -5.39 -0.84
N GLY A 149 4.78 -5.33 -1.09
CA GLY A 149 5.24 -5.10 -2.44
C GLY A 149 6.72 -5.36 -2.62
N ALA A 150 7.12 -5.25 -3.88
CA ALA A 150 8.49 -5.36 -4.31
C ALA A 150 8.78 -4.27 -5.34
N GLY A 151 9.99 -3.73 -5.29
CA GLY A 151 10.44 -2.74 -6.24
C GLY A 151 11.89 -2.96 -6.63
N VAL A 152 12.27 -2.36 -7.74
CA VAL A 152 13.64 -2.38 -8.28
C VAL A 152 14.10 -0.94 -8.48
N LYS A 153 15.22 -0.59 -7.87
CA LYS A 153 15.89 0.71 -8.04
C LYS A 153 16.95 0.60 -9.12
N LEU A 154 16.62 1.08 -10.31
CA LEU A 154 17.50 1.10 -11.48
C LEU A 154 18.27 2.42 -11.55
N LEU A 155 19.54 2.35 -11.94
CA LEU A 155 20.41 3.51 -12.19
C LEU A 155 20.50 4.51 -11.01
N GLY A 156 20.26 4.06 -9.78
CA GLY A 156 20.33 4.92 -8.58
C GLY A 156 19.17 5.90 -8.39
N HIS A 157 18.29 6.07 -9.40
CA HIS A 157 17.21 7.06 -9.37
C HIS A 157 15.85 6.49 -9.76
N MET A 158 15.80 5.61 -10.76
CA MET A 158 14.51 5.13 -11.28
C MET A 158 13.97 3.99 -10.41
N LEU A 159 12.75 4.12 -9.93
CA LEU A 159 12.05 3.12 -9.13
C LEU A 159 10.94 2.48 -9.97
N ILE A 160 10.94 1.16 -10.09
CA ILE A 160 9.79 0.40 -10.57
C ILE A 160 9.21 -0.33 -9.38
N ASP A 161 7.93 -0.16 -9.09
CA ASP A 161 7.29 -0.61 -7.85
C ASP A 161 6.01 -1.39 -8.17
N LEU A 162 5.94 -2.64 -7.70
CA LEU A 162 4.76 -3.48 -7.75
C LEU A 162 4.21 -3.64 -6.33
N ARG A 163 2.95 -3.30 -6.17
CA ARG A 163 2.29 -3.22 -4.87
C ARG A 163 1.00 -4.01 -4.84
N TYR A 164 0.79 -4.75 -3.77
CA TYR A 164 -0.47 -5.37 -3.41
C TYR A 164 -1.03 -4.71 -2.14
N ASN A 165 -2.22 -4.12 -2.26
CA ASN A 165 -2.94 -3.50 -1.15
C ASN A 165 -4.10 -4.41 -0.75
N GLY A 166 -4.17 -4.73 0.55
CA GLY A 166 -5.25 -5.48 1.16
C GLY A 166 -5.82 -4.74 2.37
N GLN A 167 -7.02 -5.11 2.80
CA GLN A 167 -7.68 -4.51 3.96
C GLN A 167 -7.66 -5.50 5.12
N PHE A 168 -7.23 -5.07 6.33
CA PHE A 168 -7.13 -5.94 7.50
C PHE A 168 -8.50 -6.47 7.97
N LYS A 169 -9.54 -5.67 7.80
CA LYS A 169 -10.92 -6.02 8.18
C LYS A 169 -11.74 -6.18 6.90
N GLY A 170 -12.18 -7.41 6.62
CA GLY A 170 -13.34 -7.59 5.74
C GLY A 170 -14.49 -6.81 6.37
N LYS A 171 -15.25 -6.04 5.59
CA LYS A 171 -16.44 -5.37 6.11
C LYS A 171 -17.43 -6.45 6.56
N GLU A 172 -17.45 -6.74 7.85
CA GLU A 172 -18.59 -7.39 8.49
C GLU A 172 -19.65 -6.29 8.62
N ASP A 173 -20.83 -6.57 8.08
CA ASP A 173 -22.01 -5.68 8.00
C ASP A 173 -21.96 -4.56 6.95
N VAL A 174 -21.98 -4.94 5.67
CA VAL A 174 -22.63 -4.10 4.65
C VAL A 174 -24.07 -4.59 4.52
N VAL A 175 -25.00 -3.84 5.11
CA VAL A 175 -26.44 -4.02 4.91
C VAL A 175 -26.81 -3.28 3.63
N LEU A 176 -27.22 -4.02 2.61
CA LEU A 176 -27.79 -3.45 1.40
C LEU A 176 -29.19 -2.87 1.69
N PRO A 177 -29.71 -1.92 0.90
CA PRO A 177 -31.06 -1.35 1.07
C PRO A 177 -32.20 -2.39 1.02
N ASP A 178 -31.90 -3.62 0.62
CA ASP A 178 -32.81 -4.76 0.52
C ASP A 178 -32.78 -5.69 1.76
N GLY A 179 -31.95 -5.38 2.77
CA GLY A 179 -31.82 -6.18 3.99
C GLY A 179 -30.89 -7.40 3.89
N SER A 180 -30.21 -7.61 2.77
CA SER A 180 -29.24 -8.70 2.61
C SER A 180 -27.87 -8.35 3.20
N ARG A 181 -27.28 -9.30 3.95
CA ARG A 181 -25.92 -9.21 4.52
C ARG A 181 -24.92 -9.73 3.49
N LEU A 182 -24.03 -8.87 3.00
CA LEU A 182 -22.94 -9.31 2.14
C LEU A 182 -21.82 -9.96 2.98
N ASP A 183 -21.60 -11.25 2.76
CA ASP A 183 -20.55 -12.02 3.40
C ASP A 183 -19.19 -11.57 2.86
N LYS A 184 -18.42 -10.87 3.71
CA LYS A 184 -16.97 -10.55 3.55
C LYS A 184 -16.55 -10.11 2.14
N LEU A 185 -16.81 -8.84 1.80
CA LEU A 185 -16.12 -8.19 0.69
C LEU A 185 -14.64 -7.97 1.05
N ARG A 186 -13.75 -8.86 0.59
CA ARG A 186 -12.30 -8.62 0.55
C ARG A 186 -11.99 -7.92 -0.77
N SER A 187 -11.83 -6.60 -0.71
CA SER A 187 -11.30 -5.84 -1.84
C SER A 187 -9.77 -5.91 -1.81
N TYR A 188 -9.17 -6.31 -2.93
CA TYR A 188 -7.73 -6.25 -3.13
C TYR A 188 -7.41 -5.36 -4.32
N ASN A 189 -6.29 -4.65 -4.23
CA ASN A 189 -5.84 -3.74 -5.27
C ASN A 189 -4.38 -3.99 -5.59
N VAL A 190 -4.09 -4.28 -6.86
CA VAL A 190 -2.73 -4.35 -7.38
C VAL A 190 -2.40 -3.01 -8.02
N ALA A 191 -1.25 -2.44 -7.70
CA ALA A 191 -0.77 -1.22 -8.30
C ALA A 191 0.64 -1.41 -8.88
N LEU A 192 0.84 -0.88 -10.09
CA LEU A 192 2.14 -0.79 -10.74
C LEU A 192 2.52 0.68 -10.84
N SER A 193 3.68 1.05 -10.30
CA SER A 193 4.15 2.43 -10.27
C SER A 193 5.58 2.55 -10.79
N VAL A 194 5.87 3.71 -11.35
CA VAL A 194 7.21 4.15 -11.73
C VAL A 194 7.50 5.43 -10.96
N GLY A 195 8.74 5.61 -10.52
CA GLY A 195 9.15 6.77 -9.75
C GLY A 195 10.58 7.19 -10.00
N TYR A 196 10.91 8.35 -9.46
CA TYR A 196 12.24 8.94 -9.49
C TYR A 196 12.64 9.33 -8.06
N LEU A 197 13.79 8.82 -7.61
CA LEU A 197 14.43 9.09 -6.34
C LEU A 197 15.56 10.10 -6.56
N PHE A 198 15.58 11.15 -5.74
CA PHE A 198 16.61 12.21 -5.73
C PHE A 198 17.79 11.84 -4.81
#